data_AF-A0A2P4YBY6-F1
#
_entry.id   AF-A0A2P4YBY6-F1
#
_cell.length_a   1.000
_cell.length_b   1.000
_cell.length_c   1.000
_cell.angle_alpha   90.00
_cell.angle_beta   90.00
_cell.angle_gamma   90.00
#
_symmetry.space_group_name_H-M   'P 1'
#
loop_
_entity.id
_entity.type
_entity.pdbx_description
1 polymer ?
#
loop_
_entity_poly.entity_id
_entity_poly.type
_entity_poly.pdbx_seq_one_letter_code
_entity_poly.pdbx_strand_id
1 'polypeptide(L)'
;MTRIVATGSSDHEILYIFKPAKPLPQINLSKSLRGELLPAKFHKISHRFLTKYHQPLLVANVTAFILISFVAVVNARAGQFISLISIFLWVPLGFGAFSTLRYDVVRLLMGTFDFWFFSLVTSMTAAMVSVYFRDLRFLRMVIDWVGFHHIVCIDAHVRGVRQFALMTIVGIPPVLFMLIWIMLGHVDGCTTFSILDYENEHHTFHLSGVDVIGNGLLTLALFITKIAVRKRRALRVSQNSSSIQCVIYTCALHLNGTDHTLSLVEAWSALLWTLAFVIPFTALCQRQLLKLLVTSFDSFFYIFQVTAANLSVCILSKWELSRCIMALTWEVWFLWLLTLDALTPVIRNNLRFRISFAAPLVALLLLAHIIIMSRLFFVGDEGLYGTIH
;
A
#
# COMPACT_ATOMS: atom_id res chain seq x y z
N MET A 1 -23.00 -8.07 -11.09
CA MET A 1 -23.29 -6.92 -11.98
C MET A 1 -24.16 -5.95 -11.22
N THR A 2 -23.75 -4.68 -11.09
CA THR A 2 -24.57 -3.63 -10.50
C THR A 2 -25.15 -2.81 -11.65
N ARG A 3 -26.48 -2.82 -11.83
CA ARG A 3 -27.16 -1.93 -12.77
C ARG A 3 -27.48 -0.62 -12.05
N ILE A 4 -27.22 0.51 -12.68
CA ILE A 4 -27.68 1.82 -12.24
C ILE A 4 -28.57 2.35 -13.36
N VAL A 5 -29.88 2.38 -13.12
CA VAL A 5 -30.85 3.02 -14.00
C VAL A 5 -30.94 4.48 -13.61
N ALA A 6 -30.80 5.38 -14.59
CA ALA A 6 -31.03 6.81 -14.41
C ALA A 6 -32.32 7.18 -15.13
N THR A 7 -33.38 7.46 -14.37
CA THR A 7 -34.69 7.85 -14.91
C THR A 7 -34.65 9.31 -15.38
N GLY A 8 -34.17 9.52 -16.62
CA GLY A 8 -34.30 10.80 -17.33
C GLY A 8 -35.71 10.98 -17.91
N SER A 9 -36.21 12.20 -17.91
CA SER A 9 -37.60 12.54 -18.28
C SER A 9 -37.82 12.66 -19.81
N SER A 10 -37.47 11.63 -20.58
CA SER A 10 -37.88 11.47 -22.00
C SER A 10 -37.47 10.11 -22.58
N ASP A 11 -38.35 9.09 -22.48
CA ASP A 11 -38.48 7.82 -23.24
C ASP A 11 -37.24 6.98 -23.65
N HIS A 12 -36.04 7.31 -23.21
CA HIS A 12 -34.81 6.56 -23.49
C HIS A 12 -34.10 6.21 -22.17
N GLU A 13 -34.35 4.99 -21.69
CA GLU A 13 -33.72 4.44 -20.49
C GLU A 13 -32.23 4.14 -20.75
N ILE A 14 -31.34 5.12 -20.49
CA ILE A 14 -29.92 4.98 -20.80
C ILE A 14 -29.24 4.03 -19.79
N LEU A 15 -29.12 2.76 -20.17
CA LEU A 15 -28.50 1.70 -19.36
C LEU A 15 -26.97 1.80 -19.37
N TYR A 16 -26.39 2.40 -18.32
CA TYR A 16 -24.94 2.48 -18.14
C TYR A 16 -24.35 1.14 -17.70
N ILE A 17 -23.74 0.40 -18.65
CA ILE A 17 -22.98 -0.83 -18.38
C ILE A 17 -21.50 -0.49 -18.21
N PHE A 18 -20.96 -0.67 -17.00
CA PHE A 18 -19.53 -0.63 -16.75
C PHE A 18 -18.79 -1.71 -17.58
N LYS A 19 -18.01 -1.28 -18.57
CA LYS A 19 -17.07 -2.12 -19.32
C LYS A 19 -15.63 -1.82 -18.88
N PRO A 20 -14.75 -2.82 -18.73
CA PRO A 20 -13.34 -2.58 -18.42
C PRO A 20 -12.63 -1.87 -19.58
N ALA A 21 -11.66 -1.00 -19.27
CA ALA A 21 -10.98 -0.14 -20.25
C ALA A 21 -10.11 -0.90 -21.28
N LYS A 22 -9.78 -2.15 -20.97
CA LYS A 22 -9.15 -3.12 -21.87
C LYS A 22 -9.99 -4.41 -21.79
N PRO A 23 -10.04 -5.23 -22.85
CA PRO A 23 -10.61 -6.57 -22.75
C PRO A 23 -9.92 -7.34 -21.62
N LEU A 24 -10.69 -8.14 -20.87
CA LEU A 24 -10.14 -8.92 -19.76
C LEU A 24 -9.04 -9.86 -20.29
N PRO A 25 -7.86 -9.93 -19.64
CA PRO A 25 -6.80 -10.81 -20.09
C PRO A 25 -7.27 -12.27 -20.01
N GLN A 26 -6.96 -13.05 -21.04
CA GLN A 26 -7.21 -14.50 -21.02
C GLN A 26 -6.15 -15.18 -20.14
N ILE A 27 -6.47 -15.39 -18.87
CA ILE A 27 -5.57 -16.00 -17.88
C ILE A 27 -5.60 -17.54 -18.03
N ASN A 28 -4.49 -18.17 -18.42
CA ASN A 28 -4.40 -19.62 -18.47
C ASN A 28 -4.07 -20.19 -17.09
N LEU A 29 -5.13 -20.57 -16.38
CA LEU A 29 -5.10 -21.13 -15.03
C LEU A 29 -4.37 -22.48 -14.88
N SER A 30 -3.88 -23.09 -15.97
CA SER A 30 -2.99 -24.26 -15.91
C SER A 30 -1.51 -23.92 -15.72
N LYS A 31 -1.07 -22.69 -16.08
CA LYS A 31 0.33 -22.25 -15.98
C LYS A 31 0.71 -21.93 -14.53
N SER A 32 1.48 -22.82 -13.91
CA SER A 32 2.14 -22.55 -12.62
C SER A 32 3.53 -21.95 -12.83
N LEU A 33 3.96 -21.07 -11.93
CA LEU A 33 5.26 -20.42 -11.95
C LEU A 33 6.39 -21.47 -11.97
N ARG A 34 6.26 -22.54 -11.20
CA ARG A 34 7.13 -23.74 -11.25
C ARG A 34 7.15 -24.43 -12.62
N GLY A 35 6.02 -24.49 -13.33
CA GLY A 35 5.90 -25.20 -14.60
C GLY A 35 6.64 -24.52 -15.76
N GLU A 36 6.77 -23.19 -15.70
CA GLU A 36 7.48 -22.39 -16.71
C GLU A 36 8.96 -22.16 -16.32
N LEU A 37 9.28 -21.96 -15.03
CA LEU A 37 10.64 -21.58 -14.58
C LEU A 37 11.54 -22.76 -14.17
N LEU A 38 11.04 -23.96 -13.88
CA LEU A 38 11.84 -25.07 -13.36
C LEU A 38 11.85 -26.31 -14.28
N PRO A 39 13.03 -26.90 -14.60
CA PRO A 39 13.10 -28.05 -15.47
C PRO A 39 12.26 -29.25 -15.01
N ALA A 40 11.67 -29.98 -15.95
CA ALA A 40 10.70 -31.05 -15.68
C ALA A 40 11.21 -32.16 -14.71
N LYS A 41 12.53 -32.38 -14.63
CA LYS A 41 13.15 -33.27 -13.63
C LYS A 41 12.95 -32.74 -12.21
N PHE A 42 13.30 -31.47 -11.95
CA PHE A 42 13.05 -30.79 -10.66
C PHE A 42 11.56 -30.65 -10.37
N HIS A 43 10.72 -30.47 -11.39
CA HIS A 43 9.26 -30.51 -11.23
C HIS A 43 8.79 -31.83 -10.61
N LYS A 44 9.19 -32.99 -11.16
CA LYS A 44 8.80 -34.33 -10.66
C LYS A 44 9.45 -34.71 -9.32
N ILE A 45 10.55 -34.06 -8.92
CA ILE A 45 11.21 -34.31 -7.63
C ILE A 45 10.51 -33.55 -6.49
N SER A 46 10.52 -32.21 -6.48
CA SER A 46 9.98 -31.50 -5.31
C SER A 46 8.45 -31.55 -5.20
N HIS A 47 7.72 -31.89 -6.26
CA HIS A 47 6.30 -32.25 -6.13
C HIS A 47 6.12 -33.49 -5.25
N ARG A 48 6.86 -34.58 -5.53
CA ARG A 48 6.82 -35.82 -4.71
C ARG A 48 7.26 -35.56 -3.27
N PHE A 49 8.26 -34.71 -3.06
CA PHE A 49 8.69 -34.29 -1.73
C PHE A 49 7.58 -33.54 -0.98
N LEU A 50 7.04 -32.46 -1.57
CA LEU A 50 5.98 -31.63 -0.97
C LEU A 50 4.70 -32.42 -0.71
N THR A 51 4.32 -33.38 -1.55
CA THR A 51 3.15 -34.24 -1.30
C THR A 51 3.42 -35.29 -0.22
N LYS A 52 4.60 -35.94 -0.22
CA LYS A 52 4.91 -37.00 0.76
C LYS A 52 5.07 -36.45 2.18
N TYR A 53 5.65 -35.25 2.31
CA TYR A 53 5.97 -34.63 3.60
C TYR A 53 5.07 -33.44 3.94
N HIS A 54 3.88 -33.32 3.31
CA HIS A 54 3.02 -32.13 3.46
C HIS A 54 2.69 -31.79 4.93
N GLN A 55 2.27 -32.79 5.72
CA GLN A 55 1.89 -32.58 7.12
C GLN A 55 3.06 -32.15 8.02
N PRO A 56 4.22 -32.87 8.09
CA PRO A 56 5.34 -32.42 8.90
C PRO A 56 5.93 -31.08 8.42
N LEU A 57 5.92 -30.78 7.11
CA LEU A 57 6.31 -29.47 6.59
C LEU A 57 5.34 -28.35 7.00
N LEU A 58 4.03 -28.63 7.07
CA LEU A 58 3.03 -27.68 7.54
C LEU A 58 3.21 -27.39 9.03
N VAL A 59 3.45 -28.43 9.85
CA VAL A 59 3.74 -28.27 11.29
C VAL A 59 5.02 -27.47 11.49
N ALA A 60 6.13 -27.83 10.82
CA ALA A 60 7.39 -27.11 10.89
C ALA A 60 7.23 -25.61 10.55
N ASN A 61 6.46 -25.29 9.51
CA ASN A 61 6.20 -23.92 9.11
C ASN A 61 5.34 -23.15 10.14
N VAL A 62 4.32 -23.79 10.73
CA VAL A 62 3.54 -23.19 11.83
C VAL A 62 4.43 -22.93 13.06
N THR A 63 5.28 -23.89 13.42
CA THR A 63 6.29 -23.71 14.49
C THR A 63 7.24 -22.55 14.17
N ALA A 64 7.69 -22.41 12.92
CA ALA A 64 8.52 -21.28 12.51
C ALA A 64 7.82 -19.93 12.70
N PHE A 65 6.56 -19.77 12.28
CA PHE A 65 5.80 -18.53 12.50
C PHE A 65 5.59 -18.20 14.00
N ILE A 66 5.39 -19.21 14.84
CA ILE A 66 5.31 -19.03 16.29
C ILE A 66 6.66 -18.57 16.84
N LEU A 67 7.76 -19.26 16.53
CA LEU A 67 9.12 -18.93 16.95
C LEU A 67 9.54 -17.51 16.52
N ILE A 68 9.29 -17.16 15.26
CA ILE A 68 9.49 -15.82 14.67
C ILE A 68 8.88 -14.71 15.54
N SER A 69 7.68 -14.93 16.05
CA SER A 69 6.95 -13.93 16.84
C SER A 69 7.70 -13.51 18.11
N PHE A 70 8.50 -14.41 18.70
CA PHE A 70 9.27 -14.16 19.92
C PHE A 70 10.67 -13.57 19.68
N VAL A 71 11.20 -13.58 18.45
CA VAL A 71 12.58 -13.15 18.11
C VAL A 71 12.91 -11.71 18.56
N ALA A 72 11.91 -10.83 18.63
CA ALA A 72 12.07 -9.43 19.06
C ALA A 72 11.94 -9.23 20.59
N VAL A 73 11.45 -10.23 21.32
CA VAL A 73 11.17 -10.19 22.77
C VAL A 73 12.31 -10.77 23.58
N VAL A 74 12.91 -11.86 23.08
CA VAL A 74 13.97 -12.58 23.78
C VAL A 74 15.32 -11.89 23.64
N ASN A 75 16.20 -12.12 24.62
CA ASN A 75 17.57 -11.59 24.64
C ASN A 75 18.30 -11.90 23.32
N ALA A 76 19.12 -10.97 22.82
CA ALA A 76 19.69 -11.00 21.47
C ALA A 76 20.28 -12.37 21.06
N ARG A 77 21.07 -13.02 21.92
CA ARG A 77 21.64 -14.36 21.66
C ARG A 77 20.56 -15.43 21.42
N ALA A 78 19.50 -15.46 22.22
CA ALA A 78 18.39 -16.38 22.04
C ALA A 78 17.61 -16.04 20.76
N GLY A 79 17.40 -14.75 20.47
CA GLY A 79 16.75 -14.28 19.25
C GLY A 79 17.49 -14.73 17.98
N GLN A 80 18.82 -14.68 17.98
CA GLN A 80 19.68 -15.16 16.89
C GLN A 80 19.49 -16.67 16.63
N PHE A 81 19.51 -17.51 17.67
CA PHE A 81 19.28 -18.96 17.53
C PHE A 81 17.84 -19.28 17.09
N ILE A 82 16.84 -18.62 17.65
CA ILE A 82 15.43 -18.80 17.25
C ILE A 82 15.21 -18.39 15.79
N SER A 83 15.84 -17.29 15.35
CA SER A 83 15.82 -16.80 13.97
C SER A 83 16.43 -17.81 12.99
N LEU A 84 17.60 -18.39 13.33
CA LEU A 84 18.24 -19.48 12.57
C LEU A 84 17.36 -20.72 12.47
N ILE A 85 16.83 -21.22 13.59
CA ILE A 85 15.96 -22.41 13.60
C ILE A 85 14.69 -22.15 12.77
N SER A 86 14.12 -20.95 12.86
CA SER A 86 12.92 -20.56 12.11
C SER A 86 13.14 -20.57 10.61
N ILE A 87 14.27 -20.04 10.10
CA ILE A 87 14.51 -20.02 8.64
C ILE A 87 14.68 -21.44 8.08
N PHE A 88 15.36 -22.35 8.79
CA PHE A 88 15.48 -23.75 8.37
C PHE A 88 14.14 -24.51 8.36
N LEU A 89 13.28 -24.27 9.36
CA LEU A 89 11.93 -24.86 9.42
C LEU A 89 10.98 -24.29 8.35
N TRP A 90 11.12 -23.00 8.03
CA TRP A 90 10.24 -22.28 7.10
C TRP A 90 10.56 -22.55 5.62
N VAL A 91 11.85 -22.51 5.25
CA VAL A 91 12.33 -22.54 3.84
C VAL A 91 11.67 -23.60 2.96
N PRO A 92 11.54 -24.88 3.36
CA PRO A 92 11.04 -25.94 2.47
C PRO A 92 9.59 -25.74 2.04
N LEU A 93 8.73 -25.18 2.91
CA LEU A 93 7.33 -24.88 2.58
C LEU A 93 7.14 -23.45 2.08
N GLY A 94 7.94 -22.49 2.54
CA GLY A 94 7.92 -21.10 2.06
C GLY A 94 8.28 -20.98 0.56
N PHE A 95 9.45 -21.48 0.16
CA PHE A 95 9.81 -21.54 -1.27
C PHE A 95 8.94 -22.56 -2.04
N GLY A 96 8.47 -23.61 -1.37
CA GLY A 96 7.51 -24.56 -1.91
C GLY A 96 6.22 -23.89 -2.37
N ALA A 97 5.64 -23.02 -1.53
CA ALA A 97 4.42 -22.27 -1.80
C ALA A 97 4.59 -21.27 -2.95
N PHE A 98 5.69 -20.51 -3.01
CA PHE A 98 6.00 -19.61 -4.13
C PHE A 98 5.96 -20.32 -5.49
N SER A 99 6.45 -21.57 -5.54
CA SER A 99 6.42 -22.39 -6.76
C SER A 99 4.98 -22.70 -7.25
N THR A 100 3.99 -22.71 -6.35
CA THR A 100 2.59 -23.05 -6.69
C THR A 100 1.75 -21.89 -7.23
N LEU A 101 2.28 -20.66 -7.25
CA LEU A 101 1.60 -19.50 -7.78
C LEU A 101 1.29 -19.65 -9.28
N ARG A 102 0.19 -19.06 -9.74
CA ARG A 102 -0.17 -19.03 -11.18
C ARG A 102 0.58 -17.92 -11.91
N TYR A 103 1.35 -18.28 -12.94
CA TYR A 103 2.26 -17.38 -13.62
C TYR A 103 1.55 -16.16 -14.22
N ASP A 104 0.48 -16.39 -14.98
CA ASP A 104 -0.30 -15.31 -15.63
C ASP A 104 -0.92 -14.33 -14.62
N VAL A 105 -1.31 -14.82 -13.43
CA VAL A 105 -1.88 -13.98 -12.36
C VAL A 105 -0.79 -13.15 -11.66
N VAL A 106 0.37 -13.76 -11.38
CA VAL A 106 1.54 -13.02 -10.83
C VAL A 106 2.01 -11.96 -11.83
N ARG A 107 2.11 -12.30 -13.12
CA ARG A 107 2.49 -11.35 -14.19
C ARG A 107 1.51 -10.18 -14.30
N LEU A 108 0.20 -10.44 -14.18
CA LEU A 108 -0.82 -9.40 -14.17
C LEU A 108 -0.71 -8.50 -12.92
N LEU A 109 -0.42 -9.09 -11.76
CA LEU A 109 -0.26 -8.38 -10.48
C LEU A 109 1.02 -7.52 -10.44
N MET A 110 2.14 -8.01 -10.97
CA MET A 110 3.37 -7.23 -11.17
C MET A 110 3.21 -6.06 -12.15
N GLY A 111 2.08 -5.98 -12.87
CA GLY A 111 1.70 -4.84 -13.70
C GLY A 111 0.92 -3.75 -12.95
N THR A 112 0.61 -3.88 -11.66
CA THR A 112 -0.13 -2.87 -10.88
C THR A 112 0.79 -2.01 -10.01
N PHE A 113 0.39 -0.74 -9.80
CA PHE A 113 1.05 0.15 -8.85
C PHE A 113 1.04 -0.42 -7.42
N ASP A 114 -0.10 -0.94 -6.96
CA ASP A 114 -0.29 -1.54 -5.64
C ASP A 114 0.77 -2.61 -5.31
N PHE A 115 1.18 -3.42 -6.29
CA PHE A 115 2.24 -4.42 -6.11
C PHE A 115 3.60 -3.78 -5.84
N TRP A 116 4.01 -2.82 -6.67
CA TRP A 116 5.32 -2.16 -6.53
C TRP A 116 5.40 -1.27 -5.30
N PHE A 117 4.32 -0.53 -4.98
CA PHE A 117 4.23 0.25 -3.75
C PHE A 117 4.41 -0.63 -2.51
N PHE A 118 3.67 -1.75 -2.43
CA PHE A 118 3.81 -2.70 -1.32
C PHE A 118 5.20 -3.36 -1.28
N SER A 119 5.77 -3.71 -2.44
CA SER A 119 7.12 -4.31 -2.54
C SER A 119 8.21 -3.33 -2.07
N LEU A 120 8.06 -2.04 -2.36
CA LEU A 120 8.98 -0.99 -1.88
C LEU A 120 8.85 -0.79 -0.37
N VAL A 121 7.63 -0.62 0.16
CA VAL A 121 7.40 -0.43 1.61
C VAL A 121 7.86 -1.64 2.42
N THR A 122 7.57 -2.87 1.98
CA THR A 122 8.06 -4.10 2.64
C THR A 122 9.59 -4.20 2.60
N SER A 123 10.22 -3.93 1.46
CA SER A 123 11.67 -4.01 1.31
C SER A 123 12.40 -2.96 2.15
N MET A 124 11.91 -1.70 2.15
CA MET A 124 12.46 -0.62 2.97
C MET A 124 12.32 -0.94 4.47
N THR A 125 11.15 -1.39 4.92
CA THR A 125 10.92 -1.76 6.33
C THR A 125 11.82 -2.93 6.74
N ALA A 126 11.89 -3.99 5.93
CA ALA A 126 12.73 -5.15 6.19
C ALA A 126 14.24 -4.80 6.23
N ALA A 127 14.69 -3.90 5.34
CA ALA A 127 16.06 -3.41 5.34
C ALA A 127 16.39 -2.59 6.59
N MET A 128 15.54 -1.60 6.95
CA MET A 128 15.78 -0.76 8.13
C MET A 128 15.76 -1.57 9.43
N VAL A 129 14.84 -2.53 9.59
CA VAL A 129 14.83 -3.45 10.73
C VAL A 129 16.07 -4.35 10.76
N SER A 130 16.56 -4.80 9.60
CA SER A 130 17.82 -5.58 9.52
C SER A 130 19.04 -4.75 9.96
N VAL A 131 19.08 -3.46 9.57
CA VAL A 131 20.11 -2.50 9.99
C VAL A 131 19.99 -2.14 11.49
N TYR A 132 18.79 -2.17 12.07
CA TYR A 132 18.56 -1.97 13.50
C TYR A 132 19.03 -3.17 14.36
N PHE A 133 18.77 -4.41 13.91
CA PHE A 133 19.19 -5.63 14.61
C PHE A 133 20.70 -5.89 14.53
N ARG A 134 21.35 -5.62 13.38
CA ARG A 134 22.79 -5.83 13.10
C ARG A 134 23.32 -7.27 13.31
N ASP A 135 22.44 -8.23 13.57
CA ASP A 135 22.76 -9.62 13.86
C ASP A 135 21.79 -10.60 13.18
N LEU A 136 21.95 -11.90 13.42
CA LEU A 136 21.18 -12.98 12.76
C LEU A 136 19.66 -12.94 12.99
N ARG A 137 19.13 -12.03 13.83
CA ARG A 137 17.70 -11.69 13.85
C ARG A 137 17.22 -11.10 12.52
N PHE A 138 18.11 -10.57 11.67
CA PHE A 138 17.77 -10.17 10.30
C PHE A 138 17.17 -11.31 9.46
N LEU A 139 17.50 -12.59 9.75
CA LEU A 139 16.94 -13.74 9.03
C LEU A 139 15.41 -13.83 9.20
N ARG A 140 14.85 -13.32 10.32
CA ARG A 140 13.40 -13.12 10.46
C ARG A 140 12.86 -12.20 9.38
N MET A 141 13.52 -11.08 9.08
CA MET A 141 13.07 -10.12 8.06
C MET A 141 13.06 -10.71 6.66
N VAL A 142 13.96 -11.67 6.36
CA VAL A 142 13.88 -12.45 5.12
C VAL A 142 12.58 -13.27 5.07
N ILE A 143 12.23 -13.97 6.15
CA ILE A 143 11.01 -14.77 6.22
C ILE A 143 9.75 -13.88 6.13
N ASP A 144 9.71 -12.80 6.90
CA ASP A 144 8.59 -11.85 6.90
C ASP A 144 8.43 -11.19 5.52
N TRP A 145 9.52 -10.78 4.86
CA TRP A 145 9.50 -10.22 3.49
C TRP A 145 8.95 -11.20 2.45
N VAL A 146 9.41 -12.45 2.42
CA VAL A 146 8.86 -13.47 1.50
C VAL A 146 7.42 -13.85 1.90
N GLY A 147 7.06 -13.79 3.18
CA GLY A 147 5.71 -13.96 3.69
C GLY A 147 4.73 -12.88 3.21
N PHE A 148 5.12 -11.61 3.29
CA PHE A 148 4.31 -10.48 2.82
C PHE A 148 4.08 -10.53 1.30
N HIS A 149 5.07 -10.96 0.51
CA HIS A 149 4.88 -11.14 -0.93
C HIS A 149 3.93 -12.30 -1.28
N HIS A 150 3.84 -13.36 -0.46
CA HIS A 150 2.74 -14.36 -0.59
C HIS A 150 1.36 -13.76 -0.30
N ILE A 151 1.25 -12.85 0.68
CA ILE A 151 -0.01 -12.21 1.06
C ILE A 151 -0.55 -11.31 -0.05
N VAL A 152 0.32 -10.58 -0.76
CA VAL A 152 -0.08 -9.85 -1.98
C VAL A 152 -0.38 -10.80 -3.14
N CYS A 153 0.40 -11.87 -3.33
CA CYS A 153 0.15 -12.90 -4.33
C CYS A 153 -1.02 -13.87 -3.99
N ILE A 154 -1.83 -13.61 -2.97
CA ILE A 154 -2.92 -14.50 -2.51
C ILE A 154 -4.03 -14.74 -3.54
N ASP A 155 -4.16 -13.90 -4.56
CA ASP A 155 -5.07 -14.11 -5.69
C ASP A 155 -4.50 -15.07 -6.76
N ALA A 156 -3.18 -15.25 -6.80
CA ALA A 156 -2.52 -16.25 -7.65
C ALA A 156 -2.50 -17.66 -7.03
N HIS A 157 -2.74 -17.78 -5.71
CA HIS A 157 -3.08 -19.05 -5.06
C HIS A 157 -4.57 -19.39 -5.27
N VAL A 158 -4.85 -20.53 -5.90
CA VAL A 158 -6.24 -21.03 -6.10
C VAL A 158 -6.49 -22.39 -5.43
N ARG A 159 -5.48 -22.95 -4.75
CA ARG A 159 -5.63 -24.03 -3.76
C ARG A 159 -5.23 -23.47 -2.39
N GLY A 160 -5.90 -23.91 -1.32
CA GLY A 160 -5.57 -23.49 0.06
C GLY A 160 -6.00 -22.06 0.44
N VAL A 161 -6.80 -21.35 -0.36
CA VAL A 161 -7.16 -19.92 -0.15
C VAL A 161 -7.67 -19.62 1.26
N ARG A 162 -8.47 -20.52 1.87
CA ARG A 162 -8.95 -20.38 3.26
C ARG A 162 -7.82 -20.46 4.30
N GLN A 163 -6.82 -21.31 4.07
CA GLN A 163 -5.64 -21.43 4.94
C GLN A 163 -4.74 -20.20 4.79
N PHE A 164 -4.44 -19.76 3.56
CA PHE A 164 -3.67 -18.52 3.35
C PHE A 164 -4.36 -17.29 3.95
N ALA A 165 -5.68 -17.16 3.80
CA ALA A 165 -6.44 -16.08 4.43
C ALA A 165 -6.39 -16.15 5.97
N LEU A 166 -6.39 -17.36 6.57
CA LEU A 166 -6.21 -17.54 8.01
C LEU A 166 -4.79 -17.14 8.46
N MET A 167 -3.75 -17.60 7.76
CA MET A 167 -2.36 -17.23 8.06
C MET A 167 -2.13 -15.71 7.91
N THR A 168 -2.77 -15.07 6.93
CA THR A 168 -2.75 -13.59 6.77
C THR A 168 -3.29 -12.87 8.00
N ILE A 169 -4.36 -13.41 8.62
CA ILE A 169 -4.94 -12.85 9.86
C ILE A 169 -4.01 -13.09 11.05
N VAL A 170 -3.45 -14.30 11.17
CA VAL A 170 -2.52 -14.69 12.24
C VAL A 170 -1.17 -13.94 12.16
N GLY A 171 -0.80 -13.45 10.97
CA GLY A 171 0.37 -12.60 10.76
C GLY A 171 0.23 -11.13 11.20
N ILE A 172 -0.97 -10.64 11.54
CA ILE A 172 -1.15 -9.24 11.98
C ILE A 172 -0.60 -8.99 13.40
N PRO A 173 -0.91 -9.81 14.44
CA PRO A 173 -0.39 -9.58 15.77
C PRO A 173 1.16 -9.59 15.87
N PRO A 174 1.91 -10.52 15.22
CA PRO A 174 3.39 -10.51 15.26
C PRO A 174 4.05 -9.26 14.66
N VAL A 175 3.35 -8.52 13.78
CA VAL A 175 3.82 -7.25 13.20
C VAL A 175 3.49 -6.09 14.15
N LEU A 176 2.26 -6.01 14.66
CA LEU A 176 1.85 -4.98 15.62
C LEU A 176 2.63 -5.09 16.94
N PHE A 177 2.86 -6.30 17.43
CA PHE A 177 3.62 -6.54 18.65
C PHE A 177 5.09 -6.19 18.48
N MET A 178 5.68 -6.47 17.31
CA MET A 178 7.04 -6.04 16.98
C MET A 178 7.17 -4.51 16.88
N LEU A 179 6.19 -3.84 16.25
CA LEU A 179 6.09 -2.37 16.24
C LEU A 179 6.09 -1.79 17.66
N ILE A 180 5.23 -2.33 18.54
CA ILE A 180 5.13 -1.89 19.94
C ILE A 180 6.44 -2.14 20.69
N TRP A 181 7.06 -3.31 20.54
CA TRP A 181 8.28 -3.66 21.28
C TRP A 181 9.50 -2.80 20.86
N ILE A 182 9.60 -2.47 19.57
CA ILE A 182 10.59 -1.53 19.03
C ILE A 182 10.32 -0.11 19.53
N MET A 183 9.06 0.35 19.51
CA MET A 183 8.68 1.70 19.95
C MET A 183 8.84 1.94 21.45
N LEU A 184 8.74 0.89 22.27
CA LEU A 184 9.06 0.95 23.71
C LEU A 184 10.56 0.87 24.00
N GLY A 185 11.42 0.68 22.99
CA GLY A 185 12.86 0.51 23.18
C GLY A 185 13.28 -0.78 23.88
N HIS A 186 12.36 -1.73 24.10
CA HIS A 186 12.57 -2.97 24.87
C HIS A 186 13.34 -4.06 24.10
N VAL A 187 14.03 -3.74 23.01
CA VAL A 187 14.71 -4.72 22.14
C VAL A 187 16.20 -4.83 22.48
N ASP A 188 16.58 -5.90 23.17
CA ASP A 188 17.95 -6.20 23.57
C ASP A 188 18.97 -6.03 22.42
N GLY A 189 20.08 -5.35 22.69
CA GLY A 189 21.26 -5.33 21.82
C GLY A 189 21.06 -4.77 20.42
N CYS A 190 20.10 -3.87 20.21
CA CYS A 190 19.96 -3.12 18.96
C CYS A 190 20.63 -1.74 19.07
N THR A 191 21.07 -1.17 17.95
CA THR A 191 21.57 0.21 17.93
C THR A 191 20.57 1.12 17.25
N THR A 192 20.12 2.15 17.95
CA THR A 192 19.51 3.32 17.29
C THR A 192 20.54 3.96 16.36
N PHE A 193 20.04 4.54 15.27
CA PHE A 193 20.83 5.29 14.30
C PHE A 193 19.98 6.44 13.77
N SER A 194 20.55 7.62 13.61
CA SER A 194 19.92 8.66 12.81
C SER A 194 20.06 8.31 11.33
N ILE A 195 19.01 8.61 10.56
CA ILE A 195 19.02 8.55 9.09
C ILE A 195 19.32 9.94 8.53
N LEU A 196 18.78 10.96 9.18
CA LEU A 196 18.95 12.36 8.80
C LEU A 196 18.87 13.21 10.08
N ASP A 197 19.97 13.89 10.39
CA ASP A 197 20.03 14.93 11.42
C ASP A 197 20.01 16.29 10.71
N TYR A 198 19.00 17.10 10.98
CA TYR A 198 18.84 18.44 10.40
C TYR A 198 18.70 19.47 11.52
N GLU A 199 19.70 20.33 11.64
CA GLU A 199 19.71 21.44 12.59
C GLU A 199 19.32 22.74 11.88
N ASN A 200 18.47 23.52 12.54
CA ASN A 200 18.00 24.82 12.10
C ASN A 200 18.02 25.78 13.29
N GLU A 201 18.09 27.10 13.07
CA GLU A 201 18.35 28.14 14.10
C GLU A 201 17.53 28.03 15.39
N HIS A 202 16.37 27.36 15.34
CA HIS A 202 15.45 27.24 16.47
C HIS A 202 15.06 25.81 16.87
N HIS A 203 15.49 24.76 16.14
CA HIS A 203 15.26 23.34 16.50
C HIS A 203 16.25 22.39 15.79
N THR A 204 16.67 21.34 16.49
CA THR A 204 17.21 20.13 15.87
C THR A 204 16.08 19.14 15.55
N PHE A 205 16.12 18.55 14.36
CA PHE A 205 15.22 17.50 13.90
C PHE A 205 16.03 16.24 13.60
N HIS A 206 15.84 15.22 14.43
CA HIS A 206 16.53 13.94 14.32
C HIS A 206 15.56 12.87 13.79
N LEU A 207 15.71 12.47 12.53
CA LEU A 207 14.95 11.35 11.97
C LEU A 207 15.63 10.04 12.34
N SER A 208 15.08 9.32 13.31
CA SER A 208 15.62 8.03 13.74
C SER A 208 15.22 6.92 12.76
N GLY A 209 16.10 5.93 12.60
CA GLY A 209 15.75 4.67 11.96
C GLY A 209 14.55 3.99 12.63
N VAL A 210 14.33 4.22 13.92
CA VAL A 210 13.16 3.72 14.67
C VAL A 210 11.84 4.32 14.13
N ASP A 211 11.84 5.59 13.72
CA ASP A 211 10.64 6.27 13.22
C ASP A 211 10.23 5.74 11.85
N VAL A 212 11.22 5.52 10.98
CA VAL A 212 11.03 4.94 9.64
C VAL A 212 10.59 3.47 9.74
N ILE A 213 11.16 2.70 10.67
CA ILE A 213 10.71 1.34 11.01
C ILE A 213 9.26 1.36 11.52
N GLY A 214 8.94 2.33 12.39
CA GLY A 214 7.61 2.50 12.97
C GLY A 214 6.53 2.74 11.93
N ASN A 215 6.73 3.76 11.10
CA ASN A 215 5.83 4.09 9.99
C ASN A 215 5.71 2.92 9.00
N GLY A 216 6.83 2.25 8.69
CA GLY A 216 6.87 1.04 7.86
C GLY A 216 5.99 -0.09 8.43
N LEU A 217 6.22 -0.51 9.66
CA LEU A 217 5.48 -1.61 10.31
C LEU A 217 3.98 -1.26 10.51
N LEU A 218 3.66 -0.01 10.86
CA LEU A 218 2.27 0.47 10.96
C LEU A 218 1.57 0.42 9.60
N THR A 219 2.22 0.93 8.56
CA THR A 219 1.73 0.89 7.19
C THR A 219 1.51 -0.55 6.71
N LEU A 220 2.45 -1.46 6.99
CA LEU A 220 2.30 -2.89 6.67
C LEU A 220 1.13 -3.54 7.42
N ALA A 221 0.96 -3.28 8.72
CA ALA A 221 -0.16 -3.81 9.49
C ALA A 221 -1.52 -3.36 8.92
N LEU A 222 -1.62 -2.11 8.45
CA LEU A 222 -2.80 -1.58 7.77
C LEU A 222 -3.03 -2.25 6.40
N PHE A 223 -1.99 -2.49 5.58
CA PHE A 223 -2.12 -3.23 4.31
C PHE A 223 -2.50 -4.71 4.50
N ILE A 224 -1.93 -5.41 5.48
CA ILE A 224 -2.28 -6.80 5.77
C ILE A 224 -3.74 -6.86 6.25
N THR A 225 -4.17 -5.89 7.07
CA THR A 225 -5.58 -5.73 7.49
C THR A 225 -6.50 -5.46 6.30
N LYS A 226 -6.13 -4.56 5.37
CA LYS A 226 -6.84 -4.30 4.10
C LYS A 226 -7.06 -5.58 3.31
N ILE A 227 -6.01 -6.36 3.10
CA ILE A 227 -6.05 -7.62 2.34
C ILE A 227 -6.90 -8.67 3.07
N ALA A 228 -6.72 -8.84 4.39
CA ALA A 228 -7.50 -9.76 5.20
C ALA A 228 -9.01 -9.42 5.20
N VAL A 229 -9.39 -8.16 5.38
CA VAL A 229 -10.79 -7.71 5.37
C VAL A 229 -11.40 -7.88 3.97
N ARG A 230 -10.69 -7.47 2.91
CA ARG A 230 -11.11 -7.68 1.52
C ARG A 230 -11.34 -9.16 1.20
N LYS A 231 -10.38 -10.04 1.55
CA LYS A 231 -10.48 -11.49 1.29
C LYS A 231 -11.57 -12.15 2.13
N ARG A 232 -11.76 -11.76 3.41
CA ARG A 232 -12.91 -12.18 4.25
C ARG A 232 -14.25 -11.82 3.60
N ARG A 233 -14.40 -10.58 3.08
CA ARG A 233 -15.62 -10.13 2.41
C ARG A 233 -15.88 -10.90 1.12
N ALA A 234 -14.86 -11.10 0.28
CA ALA A 234 -14.95 -11.89 -0.94
C ALA A 234 -15.33 -13.36 -0.65
N LEU A 235 -14.72 -13.99 0.35
CA LEU A 235 -15.04 -15.37 0.73
C LEU A 235 -16.50 -15.52 1.22
N ARG A 236 -17.03 -14.56 2.00
CA ARG A 236 -18.46 -14.56 2.40
C ARG A 236 -19.41 -14.45 1.20
N VAL A 237 -19.09 -13.61 0.22
CA VAL A 237 -19.91 -13.48 -1.01
C VAL A 237 -19.79 -14.72 -1.92
N SER A 238 -18.59 -15.32 -1.97
CA SER A 238 -18.31 -16.49 -2.80
C SER A 238 -19.01 -17.78 -2.33
N GLN A 239 -19.57 -17.84 -1.12
CA GLN A 239 -20.32 -19.03 -0.67
C GLN A 239 -21.57 -19.30 -1.53
N ASN A 240 -22.09 -18.28 -2.23
CA ASN A 240 -23.28 -18.37 -3.08
C ASN A 240 -22.98 -18.28 -4.60
N SER A 241 -21.71 -18.35 -5.03
CA SER A 241 -21.38 -18.41 -6.46
C SER A 241 -20.03 -19.09 -6.74
N SER A 242 -19.93 -19.78 -7.88
CA SER A 242 -18.69 -20.38 -8.39
C SER A 242 -17.68 -19.37 -8.96
N SER A 243 -17.89 -18.05 -8.80
CA SER A 243 -17.04 -17.02 -9.40
C SER A 243 -15.75 -16.80 -8.60
N ILE A 244 -14.60 -17.13 -9.19
CA ILE A 244 -13.27 -16.81 -8.64
C ILE A 244 -12.99 -15.33 -8.90
N GLN A 245 -13.14 -14.51 -7.86
CA GLN A 245 -12.87 -13.07 -7.92
C GLN A 245 -11.42 -12.78 -7.54
N CYS A 246 -10.69 -12.08 -8.42
CA CYS A 246 -9.48 -11.37 -8.03
C CYS A 246 -9.91 -10.09 -7.27
N VAL A 247 -9.34 -9.87 -6.09
CA VAL A 247 -9.76 -8.86 -5.11
C VAL A 247 -8.71 -7.75 -4.95
N ILE A 248 -7.49 -8.00 -5.43
CA ILE A 248 -6.37 -7.05 -5.41
C ILE A 248 -6.22 -6.31 -6.75
N TYR A 249 -6.65 -6.89 -7.88
CA TYR A 249 -6.54 -6.26 -9.20
C TYR A 249 -7.62 -5.18 -9.43
N THR A 250 -7.26 -3.91 -9.20
CA THR A 250 -8.02 -2.72 -9.60
C THR A 250 -7.82 -2.42 -11.09
N CYS A 251 -8.92 -2.32 -11.84
CA CYS A 251 -8.88 -2.16 -13.30
C CYS A 251 -8.96 -0.68 -13.70
N ALA A 252 -7.85 -0.10 -14.16
CA ALA A 252 -7.75 1.33 -14.48
C ALA A 252 -8.58 1.75 -15.72
N LEU A 253 -9.04 3.01 -15.72
CA LEU A 253 -9.73 3.71 -16.82
C LEU A 253 -8.86 4.90 -17.29
N HIS A 254 -8.98 5.33 -18.55
CA HIS A 254 -7.90 6.06 -19.23
C HIS A 254 -8.39 7.18 -20.19
N LEU A 255 -7.68 8.32 -20.25
CA LEU A 255 -7.70 9.34 -21.31
C LEU A 255 -6.49 10.30 -21.15
N ASN A 256 -6.18 11.21 -22.10
CA ASN A 256 -4.91 12.00 -22.08
C ASN A 256 -4.99 13.52 -22.45
N GLY A 257 -4.03 14.32 -21.93
CA GLY A 257 -3.56 15.68 -22.32
C GLY A 257 -4.45 16.93 -22.09
N THR A 258 -3.94 18.17 -21.92
CA THR A 258 -2.64 18.66 -21.35
C THR A 258 -2.69 20.18 -21.02
N ASP A 259 -1.88 20.66 -20.05
CA ASP A 259 -1.39 22.07 -19.84
C ASP A 259 -2.42 23.16 -19.43
N HIS A 260 -2.13 24.39 -18.92
CA HIS A 260 -0.97 25.19 -18.37
C HIS A 260 -1.64 26.46 -17.68
N THR A 261 -1.10 27.39 -16.85
CA THR A 261 0.03 27.66 -15.89
C THR A 261 -0.26 29.00 -15.16
N LEU A 262 0.35 29.35 -14.00
CA LEU A 262 0.03 30.58 -13.22
C LEU A 262 1.15 31.08 -12.26
N SER A 263 0.94 32.21 -11.53
CA SER A 263 1.82 32.80 -10.47
C SER A 263 1.11 33.92 -9.66
N LEU A 264 1.72 34.61 -8.69
CA LEU A 264 2.14 34.11 -7.36
C LEU A 264 1.21 34.64 -6.22
N VAL A 265 0.11 35.32 -6.54
CA VAL A 265 -0.91 35.81 -5.56
C VAL A 265 -1.82 34.65 -5.08
N GLU A 266 -1.22 33.46 -4.96
CA GLU A 266 -1.90 32.21 -5.23
C GLU A 266 -2.43 31.52 -3.99
N ALA A 267 -1.76 31.52 -2.83
CA ALA A 267 -2.16 30.64 -1.72
C ALA A 267 -3.62 30.86 -1.25
N TRP A 268 -4.01 32.11 -0.99
CA TRP A 268 -5.38 32.45 -0.55
C TRP A 268 -6.41 32.40 -1.68
N SER A 269 -6.04 32.88 -2.87
CA SER A 269 -6.94 32.82 -4.03
C SER A 269 -7.18 31.37 -4.47
N ALA A 270 -6.14 30.53 -4.50
CA ALA A 270 -6.23 29.11 -4.77
C ALA A 270 -7.04 28.37 -3.69
N LEU A 271 -6.91 28.65 -2.39
CA LEU A 271 -7.80 28.03 -1.40
C LEU A 271 -9.28 28.35 -1.70
N LEU A 272 -9.60 29.63 -1.96
CA LEU A 272 -10.96 30.08 -2.28
C LEU A 272 -11.47 29.53 -3.61
N TRP A 273 -10.70 29.60 -4.69
CA TRP A 273 -11.06 29.05 -6.00
C TRP A 273 -11.11 27.51 -5.99
N THR A 274 -10.24 26.84 -5.23
CA THR A 274 -10.28 25.38 -5.06
C THR A 274 -11.54 24.99 -4.30
N LEU A 275 -11.90 25.66 -3.20
CA LEU A 275 -13.17 25.39 -2.51
C LEU A 275 -14.38 25.70 -3.41
N ALA A 276 -14.37 26.84 -4.12
CA ALA A 276 -15.43 27.22 -5.06
C ALA A 276 -15.54 26.29 -6.28
N PHE A 277 -14.49 25.56 -6.63
CA PHE A 277 -14.49 24.54 -7.67
C PHE A 277 -14.89 23.15 -7.12
N VAL A 278 -14.25 22.71 -6.04
CA VAL A 278 -14.42 21.38 -5.44
C VAL A 278 -15.80 21.21 -4.79
N ILE A 279 -16.39 22.25 -4.17
CA ILE A 279 -17.71 22.13 -3.51
C ILE A 279 -18.82 21.86 -4.54
N PRO A 280 -18.99 22.63 -5.64
CA PRO A 280 -19.93 22.28 -6.71
C PRO A 280 -19.61 20.92 -7.36
N PHE A 281 -18.34 20.61 -7.59
CA PHE A 281 -17.92 19.37 -8.26
C PHE A 281 -18.24 18.11 -7.41
N THR A 282 -18.06 18.19 -6.09
CA THR A 282 -18.43 17.13 -5.15
C THR A 282 -19.94 17.06 -4.89
N ALA A 283 -20.66 18.20 -4.93
CA ALA A 283 -22.12 18.22 -4.92
C ALA A 283 -22.75 17.53 -6.16
N LEU A 284 -22.04 17.57 -7.30
CA LEU A 284 -22.38 16.86 -8.53
C LEU A 284 -21.97 15.37 -8.54
N CYS A 285 -21.21 14.88 -7.54
CA CYS A 285 -20.89 13.46 -7.43
C CYS A 285 -22.10 12.63 -6.96
N GLN A 286 -22.26 11.41 -7.47
CA GLN A 286 -23.43 10.59 -7.11
C GLN A 286 -23.34 10.14 -5.65
N ARG A 287 -24.21 10.65 -4.78
CA ARG A 287 -24.18 10.43 -3.31
C ARG A 287 -23.95 8.98 -2.87
N GLN A 288 -24.55 8.00 -3.56
CA GLN A 288 -24.34 6.58 -3.26
C GLN A 288 -22.93 6.08 -3.61
N LEU A 289 -22.38 6.52 -4.74
CA LEU A 289 -21.04 6.15 -5.20
C LEU A 289 -19.98 6.87 -4.37
N LEU A 290 -20.18 8.17 -4.08
CA LEU A 290 -19.35 8.95 -3.17
C LEU A 290 -19.32 8.32 -1.76
N LYS A 291 -20.48 7.92 -1.22
CA LYS A 291 -20.54 7.21 0.07
C LYS A 291 -19.80 5.88 0.01
N LEU A 292 -19.97 5.08 -1.06
CA LEU A 292 -19.26 3.81 -1.23
C LEU A 292 -17.73 3.99 -1.32
N LEU A 293 -17.28 5.08 -1.94
CA LEU A 293 -15.87 5.43 -2.11
C LEU A 293 -15.25 5.94 -0.82
N VAL A 294 -15.85 6.94 -0.16
CA VAL A 294 -15.37 7.51 1.12
C VAL A 294 -15.44 6.48 2.27
N THR A 295 -16.40 5.55 2.24
CA THR A 295 -16.43 4.39 3.17
C THR A 295 -15.62 3.18 2.70
N SER A 296 -14.85 3.31 1.62
CA SER A 296 -13.86 2.30 1.25
C SER A 296 -12.64 2.43 2.18
N PHE A 297 -12.05 1.28 2.54
CA PHE A 297 -10.81 1.27 3.33
C PHE A 297 -9.70 2.03 2.62
N ASP A 298 -9.63 1.94 1.30
CA ASP A 298 -8.61 2.56 0.47
C ASP A 298 -8.64 4.09 0.59
N SER A 299 -9.80 4.72 0.38
CA SER A 299 -9.94 6.17 0.55
C SER A 299 -9.67 6.59 1.99
N PHE A 300 -10.19 5.86 3.00
CA PHE A 300 -9.91 6.17 4.40
C PHE A 300 -8.41 6.08 4.75
N PHE A 301 -7.73 5.04 4.28
CA PHE A 301 -6.30 4.81 4.50
C PHE A 301 -5.44 5.89 3.82
N TYR A 302 -5.75 6.23 2.56
CA TYR A 302 -5.03 7.28 1.83
C TYR A 302 -5.26 8.67 2.42
N ILE A 303 -6.49 8.97 2.86
CA ILE A 303 -6.78 10.21 3.60
C ILE A 303 -5.97 10.23 4.90
N PHE A 304 -6.02 9.17 5.71
CA PHE A 304 -5.24 9.08 6.96
C PHE A 304 -3.74 9.31 6.74
N GLN A 305 -3.13 8.70 5.71
CA GLN A 305 -1.71 8.92 5.40
C GLN A 305 -1.41 10.36 4.96
N VAL A 306 -2.26 10.98 4.14
CA VAL A 306 -2.04 12.37 3.66
C VAL A 306 -2.32 13.40 4.76
N THR A 307 -3.41 13.27 5.52
CA THR A 307 -3.69 14.14 6.69
C THR A 307 -2.58 14.02 7.74
N ALA A 308 -2.03 12.82 7.98
CA ALA A 308 -0.90 12.63 8.89
C ALA A 308 0.37 13.31 8.36
N ALA A 309 0.69 13.17 7.08
CA ALA A 309 1.84 13.84 6.46
C ALA A 309 1.71 15.38 6.48
N ASN A 310 0.52 15.90 6.16
CA ASN A 310 0.20 17.32 6.25
C ASN A 310 0.33 17.84 7.70
N LEU A 311 -0.17 17.09 8.68
CA LEU A 311 -0.02 17.43 10.09
C LEU A 311 1.46 17.46 10.52
N SER A 312 2.29 16.51 10.06
CA SER A 312 3.74 16.57 10.27
C SER A 312 4.36 17.82 9.63
N VAL A 313 3.96 18.20 8.40
CA VAL A 313 4.42 19.45 7.75
C VAL A 313 3.99 20.69 8.55
N CYS A 314 2.77 20.75 9.07
CA CYS A 314 2.29 21.84 9.94
C CYS A 314 3.11 21.94 11.24
N ILE A 315 3.42 20.81 11.88
CA ILE A 315 4.24 20.75 13.10
C ILE A 315 5.69 21.19 12.81
N LEU A 316 6.31 20.68 11.74
CA LEU A 316 7.64 21.11 11.26
C LEU A 316 7.67 22.63 10.96
N SER A 317 6.56 23.15 10.43
CA SER A 317 6.37 24.58 10.12
C SER A 317 6.00 25.43 11.34
N LYS A 318 6.09 24.93 12.58
CA LYS A 318 5.67 25.64 13.81
C LYS A 318 4.24 26.21 13.76
N TRP A 319 3.35 25.58 13.00
CA TRP A 319 2.01 26.08 12.69
C TRP A 319 1.95 27.42 11.95
N GLU A 320 3.02 27.83 11.24
CA GLU A 320 3.04 29.05 10.42
C GLU A 320 1.86 29.05 9.42
N LEU A 321 0.97 30.05 9.56
CA LEU A 321 -0.35 30.05 8.93
C LEU A 321 -0.30 29.91 7.40
N SER A 322 0.72 30.51 6.77
CA SER A 322 1.04 30.41 5.34
C SER A 322 1.24 28.95 4.89
N ARG A 323 2.13 28.21 5.57
CA ARG A 323 2.50 26.82 5.26
C ARG A 323 1.36 25.86 5.61
N CYS A 324 0.64 26.11 6.71
CA CYS A 324 -0.55 25.38 7.10
C CYS A 324 -1.69 25.49 6.06
N ILE A 325 -1.96 26.70 5.53
CA ILE A 325 -2.97 26.90 4.48
C ILE A 325 -2.55 26.21 3.17
N MET A 326 -1.26 26.22 2.83
CA MET A 326 -0.74 25.46 1.69
C MET A 326 -0.95 23.94 1.85
N ALA A 327 -0.65 23.38 3.03
CA ALA A 327 -0.88 21.96 3.32
C ALA A 327 -2.38 21.59 3.27
N LEU A 328 -3.26 22.43 3.83
CA LEU A 328 -4.73 22.23 3.74
C LEU A 328 -5.23 22.33 2.29
N THR A 329 -4.69 23.25 1.49
CA THR A 329 -5.01 23.35 0.05
C THR A 329 -4.62 22.07 -0.68
N TRP A 330 -3.47 21.48 -0.32
CA TRP A 330 -3.05 20.16 -0.80
C TRP A 330 -4.03 19.05 -0.44
N GLU A 331 -4.51 19.03 0.80
CA GLU A 331 -5.46 18.03 1.28
C GLU A 331 -6.79 18.12 0.52
N VAL A 332 -7.29 19.33 0.27
CA VAL A 332 -8.52 19.55 -0.52
C VAL A 332 -8.34 19.08 -1.96
N TRP A 333 -7.20 19.33 -2.59
CA TRP A 333 -6.90 18.79 -3.93
C TRP A 333 -6.77 17.26 -3.95
N PHE A 334 -6.15 16.67 -2.93
CA PHE A 334 -6.04 15.21 -2.80
C PHE A 334 -7.41 14.54 -2.55
N LEU A 335 -8.24 15.15 -1.70
CA LEU A 335 -9.63 14.73 -1.49
C LEU A 335 -10.44 14.83 -2.78
N TRP A 336 -10.31 15.95 -3.53
CA TRP A 336 -10.97 16.08 -4.83
C TRP A 336 -10.53 14.99 -5.82
N LEU A 337 -9.22 14.72 -5.93
CA LEU A 337 -8.67 13.64 -6.75
C LEU A 337 -9.29 12.28 -6.38
N LEU A 338 -9.38 11.96 -5.08
CA LEU A 338 -10.07 10.75 -4.62
C LEU A 338 -11.56 10.75 -5.01
N THR A 339 -12.25 11.89 -4.98
CA THR A 339 -13.67 11.95 -5.39
C THR A 339 -13.93 11.88 -6.90
N LEU A 340 -12.91 11.98 -7.76
CA LEU A 340 -13.10 11.93 -9.22
C LEU A 340 -13.75 10.63 -9.69
N ASP A 341 -13.48 9.51 -9.02
CA ASP A 341 -14.10 8.21 -9.31
C ASP A 341 -15.59 8.13 -8.91
N ALA A 342 -16.09 9.08 -8.11
CA ALA A 342 -17.51 9.22 -7.79
C ALA A 342 -18.30 10.09 -8.79
N LEU A 343 -17.63 10.71 -9.77
CA LEU A 343 -18.27 11.52 -10.81
C LEU A 343 -18.78 10.63 -11.95
N THR A 344 -20.08 10.72 -12.25
CA THR A 344 -20.71 9.87 -13.28
C THR A 344 -20.25 10.25 -14.70
N PRO A 345 -20.23 9.31 -15.67
CA PRO A 345 -19.84 9.60 -17.04
C PRO A 345 -20.69 10.69 -17.71
N VAL A 346 -21.97 10.81 -17.33
CA VAL A 346 -22.91 11.80 -17.87
C VAL A 346 -22.53 13.21 -17.43
N ILE A 347 -22.36 13.41 -16.12
CA ILE A 347 -21.98 14.69 -15.53
C ILE A 347 -20.58 15.08 -16.02
N ARG A 348 -19.66 14.11 -16.09
CA ARG A 348 -18.32 14.29 -16.66
C ARG A 348 -18.37 14.77 -18.12
N ASN A 349 -19.23 14.19 -18.96
CA ASN A 349 -19.39 14.57 -20.36
C ASN A 349 -20.04 15.96 -20.51
N ASN A 350 -21.05 16.27 -19.68
CA ASN A 350 -21.72 17.57 -19.68
C ASN A 350 -20.77 18.70 -19.23
N LEU A 351 -19.90 18.44 -18.25
CA LEU A 351 -18.81 19.32 -17.83
C LEU A 351 -17.61 19.35 -18.81
N ARG A 352 -17.64 18.53 -19.88
CA ARG A 352 -16.52 18.25 -20.80
C ARG A 352 -15.21 17.81 -20.11
N PHE A 353 -15.31 17.37 -18.86
CA PHE A 353 -14.18 17.06 -17.99
C PHE A 353 -13.56 15.71 -18.36
N ARG A 354 -12.23 15.58 -18.27
CA ARG A 354 -11.50 14.35 -18.58
C ARG A 354 -10.60 13.97 -17.40
N ILE A 355 -10.51 12.67 -17.09
CA ILE A 355 -9.57 12.15 -16.06
C ILE A 355 -8.12 12.52 -16.39
N SER A 356 -7.79 12.75 -17.66
CA SER A 356 -6.47 13.26 -18.07
C SER A 356 -6.04 14.54 -17.36
N PHE A 357 -6.97 15.44 -17.03
CA PHE A 357 -6.66 16.69 -16.36
C PHE A 357 -6.20 16.50 -14.91
N ALA A 358 -6.51 15.33 -14.30
CA ALA A 358 -5.99 14.95 -12.99
C ALA A 358 -4.51 14.52 -13.04
N ALA A 359 -4.02 13.98 -14.17
CA ALA A 359 -2.66 13.44 -14.27
C ALA A 359 -1.54 14.51 -14.16
N PRO A 360 -1.56 15.65 -14.88
CA PRO A 360 -0.56 16.68 -14.70
C PRO A 360 -0.71 17.41 -13.35
N LEU A 361 -1.94 17.48 -12.80
CA LEU A 361 -2.16 17.97 -11.43
C LEU A 361 -1.48 17.04 -10.41
N VAL A 362 -1.68 15.72 -10.49
CA VAL A 362 -0.98 14.75 -9.63
C VAL A 362 0.54 14.87 -9.79
N ALA A 363 1.04 15.02 -11.02
CA ALA A 363 2.47 15.23 -11.27
C ALA A 363 2.99 16.53 -10.63
N LEU A 364 2.26 17.64 -10.71
CA LEU A 364 2.59 18.91 -10.05
C LEU A 364 2.51 18.81 -8.51
N LEU A 365 1.49 18.15 -7.96
CA LEU A 365 1.33 17.93 -6.52
C LEU A 365 2.44 17.03 -5.94
N LEU A 366 2.94 16.06 -6.73
CA LEU A 366 4.11 15.25 -6.38
C LEU A 366 5.43 16.02 -6.54
N LEU A 367 5.59 16.77 -7.64
CA LEU A 367 6.78 17.58 -7.89
C LEU A 367 6.94 18.67 -6.81
N ALA A 368 5.86 19.35 -6.45
CA ALA A 368 5.88 20.37 -5.39
C ALA A 368 6.08 19.74 -3.99
N HIS A 369 5.61 18.51 -3.73
CA HIS A 369 6.00 17.75 -2.54
C HIS A 369 7.51 17.49 -2.51
N ILE A 370 8.09 17.02 -3.62
CA ILE A 370 9.53 16.77 -3.75
C ILE A 370 10.33 18.06 -3.59
N ILE A 371 9.88 19.18 -4.17
CA ILE A 371 10.54 20.50 -4.04
C ILE A 371 10.50 21.00 -2.60
N ILE A 372 9.36 20.91 -1.91
CA ILE A 372 9.25 21.34 -0.50
C ILE A 372 10.11 20.47 0.39
N MET A 373 10.05 19.14 0.26
CA MET A 373 10.92 18.24 1.00
C MET A 373 12.39 18.50 0.70
N SER A 374 12.76 18.76 -0.56
CA SER A 374 14.15 19.08 -0.90
C SER A 374 14.62 20.41 -0.33
N ARG A 375 13.76 21.45 -0.30
CA ARG A 375 14.11 22.73 0.36
C ARG A 375 14.22 22.55 1.87
N LEU A 376 13.28 21.85 2.49
CA LEU A 376 13.25 21.59 3.93
C LEU A 376 14.47 20.78 4.42
N PHE A 377 14.98 19.84 3.62
CA PHE A 377 16.08 18.96 4.03
C PHE A 377 17.47 19.34 3.47
N PHE A 378 17.59 20.12 2.38
CA PHE A 378 18.89 20.40 1.75
C PHE A 378 19.29 21.88 1.66
N VAL A 379 18.40 22.84 1.94
CA VAL A 379 18.69 24.28 1.70
C VAL A 379 18.99 25.07 2.98
N GLY A 380 18.40 24.68 4.13
CA GLY A 380 18.46 25.49 5.36
C GLY A 380 17.57 26.75 5.28
N ASP A 381 17.16 27.31 6.43
CA ASP A 381 16.34 28.54 6.41
C ASP A 381 17.13 29.79 5.96
N GLU A 382 18.47 29.82 6.11
CA GLU A 382 19.31 30.90 5.58
C GLU A 382 19.12 31.10 4.06
N GLY A 383 18.88 30.00 3.32
CA GLY A 383 18.61 30.03 1.87
C GLY A 383 17.21 30.50 1.49
N LEU A 384 16.29 30.72 2.44
CA LEU A 384 14.98 31.33 2.18
C LEU A 384 14.99 32.85 2.39
N TYR A 385 15.60 33.33 3.48
CA TYR A 385 15.62 34.76 3.81
C TYR A 385 16.41 35.60 2.81
N GLY A 386 17.51 35.06 2.25
CA GLY A 386 18.35 35.76 1.26
C GLY A 386 17.70 36.08 -0.09
N THR A 387 16.42 35.76 -0.30
CA THR A 387 15.67 36.02 -1.56
C THR A 387 14.44 36.91 -1.40
N ILE A 388 14.29 37.61 -0.27
CA ILE A 388 13.16 38.53 -0.01
C ILE A 388 13.67 39.94 0.39
N HIS A 389 14.67 40.42 -0.35
CA HIS A 389 15.17 41.81 -0.31
C HIS A 389 15.47 42.31 -1.73
#